data_AF-A0A806FH32-F1
#
_entry.id   AF-A0A806FH32-F1
#
_cell.length_a   1.000
_cell.length_b   1.000
_cell.length_c   1.000
_cell.angle_alpha   90.00
_cell.angle_beta   90.00
_cell.angle_gamma   90.00
#
_symmetry.space_group_name_H-M   'P 1'
#
loop_
_entity.id
_entity.type
_entity.pdbx_description
1 polymer ?
#
loop_
_entity_poly.entity_id
_entity_poly.type
_entity_poly.pdbx_seq_one_letter_code
_entity_poly.pdbx_strand_id
1 'polypeptide(L)' 'MTEQQITDNRHALVESLPPQFTREQLAAATNTTTTLWALKEDRHAGPKCTHTVNGQTWYARDDFAAWLYRQPATPDGR' A
#
# COMPACT_ATOMS: atom_id res chain seq x y z
N MET A 1 -4.61 -18.36 -4.14
CA MET A 1 -4.91 -17.50 -2.97
C MET A 1 -6.36 -17.05 -3.12
N THR A 2 -7.19 -17.21 -2.09
CA THR A 2 -8.61 -16.80 -2.15
C THR A 2 -8.74 -15.29 -1.91
N GLU A 3 -9.81 -14.65 -2.37
CA GLU A 3 -10.08 -13.22 -2.12
C GLU A 3 -10.09 -12.86 -0.63
N GLN A 4 -10.52 -13.81 0.21
CA GLN A 4 -10.48 -13.68 1.66
C GLN A 4 -9.05 -13.58 2.20
N GLN A 5 -8.14 -14.41 1.69
CA GLN A 5 -6.71 -14.36 2.06
C GLN A 5 -6.05 -13.06 1.58
N ILE A 6 -6.46 -12.52 0.43
CA ILE A 6 -5.94 -11.24 -0.08
C ILE A 6 -6.38 -10.09 0.84
N THR A 7 -7.63 -10.10 1.28
CA THR A 7 -8.18 -9.08 2.19
C THR A 7 -7.54 -9.16 3.58
N ASP A 8 -7.36 -10.35 4.12
CA ASP A 8 -6.69 -10.59 5.39
C ASP A 8 -5.23 -10.10 5.37
N ASN A 9 -4.48 -10.44 4.31
CA ASN A 9 -3.10 -9.96 4.13
C ASN A 9 -3.02 -8.43 3.99
N ARG A 10 -4.02 -7.79 3.36
CA ARG A 10 -4.09 -6.31 3.26
C ARG A 10 -4.32 -5.67 4.64
N HIS A 11 -5.21 -6.25 5.45
CA HIS A 11 -5.46 -5.80 6.82
C HIS A 11 -4.20 -5.94 7.68
N ALA A 12 -3.58 -7.12 7.69
CA ALA A 12 -2.36 -7.39 8.45
C ALA A 12 -1.21 -6.44 8.06
N LEU A 13 -1.07 -6.12 6.77
CA LEU A 13 -0.09 -5.15 6.29
C LEU A 13 -0.36 -3.75 6.86
N VAL A 14 -1.61 -3.27 6.79
CA VAL A 14 -1.96 -1.94 7.30
C VAL A 14 -1.71 -1.86 8.81
N GLU A 15 -2.07 -2.89 9.57
CA GLU A 15 -1.84 -2.94 11.01
C GLU A 15 -0.37 -3.02 11.41
N SER A 16 0.48 -3.63 10.56
CA SER A 16 1.93 -3.67 10.75
C SER A 16 2.61 -2.31 10.56
N LEU A 17 1.97 -1.36 9.85
CA LEU A 17 2.57 -0.07 9.56
C LEU A 17 2.34 0.94 10.70
N PRO A 18 3.34 1.79 11.01
CA PRO A 18 3.13 2.90 11.92
C PRO A 18 2.12 3.91 11.36
N PRO A 19 1.52 4.78 12.21
CA PRO A 19 0.52 5.76 11.77
C PRO A 19 0.99 6.67 10.63
N GLN A 20 2.28 6.96 10.60
CA GLN A 20 2.96 7.59 9.48
C GLN A 20 4.18 6.74 9.14
N PHE A 21 4.34 6.42 7.87
CA PHE A 21 5.40 5.54 7.42
C PHE A 21 6.03 6.05 6.13
N THR A 22 7.24 5.58 5.86
CA THR A 22 7.99 5.94 4.66
C THR A 22 7.88 4.84 3.61
N ARG A 23 8.24 5.16 2.36
CA ARG A 23 8.29 4.13 1.32
C ARG A 23 9.21 2.95 1.70
N GLU A 24 10.31 3.22 2.39
CA GLU A 24 11.26 2.20 2.85
C GLU A 24 10.67 1.33 3.96
N GLN A 25 9.95 1.92 4.92
CA GLN A 25 9.26 1.16 5.96
C GLN A 25 8.16 0.26 5.37
N LEU A 26 7.44 0.76 4.36
CA LEU A 26 6.48 -0.05 3.62
C LEU A 26 7.18 -1.20 2.88
N ALA A 27 8.28 -0.93 2.19
CA ALA A 27 9.09 -1.94 1.52
C ALA A 27 9.65 -2.99 2.49
N ALA A 28 9.93 -2.63 3.75
CA ALA A 28 10.37 -3.56 4.78
C ALA A 28 9.20 -4.38 5.36
N ALA A 29 8.00 -3.79 5.49
CA ALA A 29 6.82 -4.46 6.02
C ALA A 29 6.21 -5.47 5.03
N THR A 30 6.31 -5.19 3.74
CA THR A 30 5.99 -6.16 2.70
C THR A 30 7.24 -6.95 2.32
N ASN A 31 7.32 -8.25 2.60
CA ASN A 31 8.28 -9.16 1.94
C ASN A 31 8.12 -9.23 0.40
N THR A 32 7.32 -8.34 -0.19
CA THR A 32 6.87 -8.30 -1.57
C THR A 32 6.82 -6.85 -2.04
N THR A 33 7.97 -6.17 -1.99
CA THR A 33 8.17 -4.76 -2.35
C THR A 33 7.71 -4.38 -3.78
N THR A 34 7.44 -5.36 -4.65
CA THR A 34 7.29 -5.10 -6.08
C THR A 34 5.84 -4.92 -6.53
N THR A 35 4.84 -5.58 -5.92
CA THR A 35 3.51 -5.66 -6.53
C THR A 35 2.59 -4.48 -6.21
N LEU A 36 2.65 -3.90 -5.00
CA LEU A 36 1.76 -2.78 -4.64
C LEU A 36 2.21 -1.43 -5.22
N TRP A 37 3.52 -1.22 -5.38
CA TRP A 37 4.04 -0.02 -6.05
C TRP A 37 4.09 -0.16 -7.58
N ALA A 38 4.06 -1.37 -8.14
CA ALA A 38 3.87 -1.55 -9.58
C ALA A 38 2.47 -1.08 -10.03
N LEU A 39 1.47 -1.13 -9.15
CA LEU A 39 0.14 -0.52 -9.38
C LEU A 39 0.19 1.02 -9.50
N LYS A 40 1.32 1.65 -9.15
CA LYS A 40 1.50 3.10 -9.30
C LYS A 40 1.62 3.53 -10.78
N GLU A 41 2.02 2.62 -11.66
CA GLU A 41 2.21 2.95 -13.08
C GLU A 41 0.90 2.84 -13.89
N ASP A 42 -0.10 2.13 -13.37
CA ASP A 42 -1.37 1.88 -14.04
C ASP A 42 -2.52 2.75 -13.46
N ARG A 43 -2.48 4.04 -13.79
CA ARG A 43 -3.63 4.97 -13.91
C ARG A 43 -4.53 5.27 -12.70
N HIS A 44 -4.43 4.61 -11.56
CA HIS A 44 -5.17 4.97 -10.34
C HIS A 44 -4.27 5.68 -9.33
N ALA A 45 -4.60 6.94 -9.03
CA ALA A 45 -3.87 7.80 -8.09
C ALA A 45 -3.42 7.01 -6.84
N GLY A 46 -2.11 6.97 -6.61
CA GLY A 46 -1.49 6.28 -5.47
C GLY A 46 -1.92 6.84 -4.11
N PRO A 47 -1.44 6.24 -2.99
CA PRO A 47 -1.73 6.75 -1.66
C PRO A 47 -1.24 8.21 -1.55
N LYS A 48 -2.06 9.07 -0.93
CA LYS A 48 -1.71 10.48 -0.78
C LYS A 48 -0.45 10.63 0.07
N CYS A 49 0.51 11.40 -0.47
CA CYS A 49 1.63 11.93 0.30
C CYS A 49 1.08 12.90 1.34
N THR A 50 1.47 12.73 2.60
CA THR A 50 1.11 13.67 3.67
C THR A 50 2.13 14.80 3.79
N HIS A 51 3.43 14.49 3.72
CA HIS A 51 4.50 15.48 3.62
C HIS A 51 5.82 14.87 3.16
N THR A 52 6.71 15.73 2.66
CA THR A 52 8.10 15.37 2.33
C THR A 52 9.04 16.13 3.27
N VAL A 53 9.87 15.39 4.01
CA VAL A 53 10.86 15.96 4.95
C VAL A 53 12.23 15.41 4.57
N ASN A 54 13.20 16.29 4.32
CA ASN A 54 14.57 15.92 3.93
C ASN A 54 14.65 14.95 2.74
N GLY A 55 13.78 15.11 1.74
CA GLY A 55 13.70 14.22 0.57
C GLY A 55 12.98 12.89 0.83
N GLN A 56 12.56 12.62 2.07
CA GLN A 56 11.81 11.44 2.43
C GLN A 56 10.30 11.73 2.39
N THR A 57 9.57 10.97 1.57
CA THR A 57 8.11 11.09 1.46
C THR A 57 7.43 10.21 2.51
N TRP A 58 6.54 10.84 3.28
CA TRP A 58 5.73 10.19 4.30
C TRP A 58 4.31 9.99 3.82
N TYR A 59 3.72 8.88 4.26
CA TYR A 59 2.35 8.48 3.96
C TYR A 59 1.61 8.26 5.28
N ALA A 60 0.36 8.69 5.36
CA ALA A 60 -0.51 8.31 6.46
C ALA A 60 -1.04 6.89 6.24
N ARG A 61 -1.07 6.11 7.32
CA ARG A 61 -1.66 4.77 7.34
C ARG A 61 -3.11 4.77 6.89
N ASP A 62 -3.91 5.72 7.34
CA ASP A 62 -5.34 5.79 7.00
C ASP A 62 -5.57 6.06 5.51
N ASP A 63 -4.83 7.00 4.90
CA ASP A 63 -4.87 7.27 3.46
C ASP A 63 -4.38 6.05 2.65
N PHE A 64 -3.33 5.38 3.12
CA PHE A 64 -2.82 4.17 2.49
C PHE A 64 -3.81 3.02 2.57
N ALA A 65 -4.45 2.81 3.72
CA ALA A 65 -5.47 1.79 3.92
C ALA A 65 -6.68 2.05 3.00
N ALA A 66 -7.16 3.29 2.96
CA ALA A 66 -8.27 3.70 2.09
C ALA A 66 -7.93 3.47 0.61
N TRP A 67 -6.69 3.73 0.19
CA TRP A 67 -6.23 3.42 -1.16
C TRP A 67 -6.13 1.91 -1.42
N LEU A 68 -5.54 1.16 -0.48
CA LEU A 68 -5.30 -0.28 -0.61
C LEU A 68 -6.61 -1.08 -0.68
N TYR A 69 -7.62 -0.71 0.12
CA TYR A 69 -8.94 -1.35 0.07
C TYR A 69 -9.75 -0.97 -1.17
N ARG A 70 -9.41 0.13 -1.85
CA ARG A 70 -10.00 0.47 -3.16
C ARG A 70 -9.40 -0.33 -4.32
N GLN A 71 -8.24 -0.97 -4.13
CA GLN A 71 -7.66 -1.82 -5.15
C GLN A 71 -8.50 -3.10 -5.31
N PRO A 72 -8.83 -3.52 -6.54
CA PRO A 72 -9.54 -4.78 -6.75
C PRO A 72 -8.74 -5.94 -6.14
N ALA A 73 -9.43 -6.94 -5.56
CA ALA A 73 -8.80 -8.11 -4.96
C ALA A 73 -8.01 -8.95 -5.99
N THR A 74 -8.31 -8.76 -7.27
CA THR A 74 -7.70 -9.44 -8.42
C THR A 74 -6.97 -8.43 -9.31
N PRO A 75 -5.68 -8.66 -9.66
CA PRO A 75 -5.15 -8.08 -10.88
C PRO A 75 -5.92 -8.73 -12.03
N ASP A 76 -6.63 -7.90 -12.79
CA ASP A 76 -7.43 -8.19 -13.98
C ASP A 76 -7.26 -9.62 -14.55
N GLY A 77 -8.31 -10.43 -14.41
CA GLY A 77 -8.49 -11.67 -15.17
C GLY A 77 -9.04 -11.34 -16.56
N ARG A 78 -8.21 -10.73 -17.41
CA ARG A 78 -8.55 -10.39 -18.78
C ARG A 78 -7.51 -10.89 -19.78
#